data_AF-A0A2H0P116-F1
#
_entry.id   AF-A0A2H0P116-F1
#
_cell.length_a   1.000
_cell.length_b   1.000
_cell.length_c   1.000
_cell.angle_alpha   90.00
_cell.angle_beta   90.00
_cell.angle_gamma   90.00
#
_symmetry.space_group_name_H-M   'P 1'
#
loop_
_entity.id
_entity.type
_entity.pdbx_description
1 polymer ?
#
loop_
_entity_poly.entity_id
_entity_poly.type
_entity_poly.pdbx_seq_one_letter_code
_entity_poly.pdbx_strand_id
1 'polypeptide(L)' 'MGNVKFPHKKHAEMFEGKCDTCHGGETALFAKESAGGMKMADMYAGKSCGHCHDGKTKHEDKAIFPAKGGCMKCHKKDKK' A
#
# COMPACT_ATOMS: atom_id res chain seq x y z
N MET A 1 13.13 -3.09 11.62
CA MET A 1 11.87 -3.44 10.92
C MET A 1 12.17 -4.49 9.87
N GLY A 2 11.27 -5.46 9.65
CA GLY A 2 11.45 -6.49 8.61
C GLY A 2 11.18 -5.95 7.20
N ASN A 3 11.59 -6.71 6.20
CA ASN A 3 11.37 -6.35 4.80
C ASN A 3 9.88 -6.33 4.47
N VAL A 4 9.46 -5.38 3.64
CA VAL A 4 8.05 -5.25 3.24
C VAL A 4 7.83 -6.02 1.94
N LYS A 5 6.94 -7.01 2.00
CA LYS A 5 6.47 -7.74 0.81
C LYS A 5 5.06 -7.28 0.50
N PHE A 6 4.83 -6.76 -0.71
CA PHE A 6 3.51 -6.32 -1.15
C PHE A 6 2.69 -7.51 -1.70
N PRO A 7 1.55 -7.87 -1.08
CA PRO A 7 0.73 -8.98 -1.56
C PRO A 7 -0.21 -8.51 -2.69
N HIS A 8 0.25 -8.57 -3.94
CA HIS A 8 -0.56 -8.19 -5.13
C HIS A 8 -1.93 -8.87 -5.14
N LYS A 9 -1.99 -10.18 -4.85
CA LYS A 9 -3.25 -10.95 -4.86
C LYS A 9 -4.35 -10.32 -4.02
N LYS A 10 -4.04 -9.94 -2.77
CA LYS A 10 -5.03 -9.36 -1.85
C LYS A 10 -5.56 -8.00 -2.31
N HIS A 11 -4.70 -7.19 -2.91
CA HIS A 11 -5.09 -5.89 -3.42
C HIS A 11 -5.85 -6.02 -4.74
N ALA A 12 -5.43 -6.94 -5.62
CA ALA A 12 -6.16 -7.25 -6.84
C ALA A 12 -7.57 -7.76 -6.54
N GLU A 13 -7.74 -8.65 -5.56
CA GLU A 13 -9.06 -9.11 -5.11
C GLU A 13 -9.94 -7.95 -4.59
N MET A 14 -9.35 -7.00 -3.84
CA MET A 14 -10.04 -5.82 -3.32
C MET A 14 -10.50 -4.85 -4.43
N PHE A 15 -9.74 -4.73 -5.51
CA PHE A 15 -10.05 -3.84 -6.63
C PHE A 15 -10.62 -4.58 -7.84
N GLU A 16 -11.14 -5.80 -7.66
CA GLU A 16 -11.76 -6.59 -8.73
C GLU A 16 -10.84 -6.78 -9.96
N GLY A 17 -9.53 -6.89 -9.73
CA GLY A 17 -8.53 -7.04 -10.78
C GLY A 17 -8.20 -5.75 -11.56
N LYS A 18 -8.69 -4.58 -11.13
CA LYS A 18 -8.40 -3.28 -11.76
C LYS A 18 -6.95 -2.85 -11.49
N CYS A 19 -6.02 -3.35 -12.31
CA CYS A 19 -4.59 -3.02 -12.23
C CYS A 19 -4.32 -1.52 -12.41
N ASP A 20 -5.14 -0.83 -13.21
CA ASP A 20 -5.01 0.60 -13.50
C ASP A 20 -5.28 1.48 -12.28
N THR A 21 -5.96 0.96 -11.26
CA THR A 21 -6.16 1.69 -9.99
C THR A 21 -4.83 2.04 -9.31
N CYS A 22 -3.80 1.22 -9.50
CA CYS A 22 -2.47 1.46 -8.92
C CYS A 22 -1.44 1.89 -9.96
N HIS A 23 -1.57 1.43 -11.20
CA HIS A 23 -0.56 1.61 -12.26
C HIS A 23 -1.00 2.54 -13.41
N GLY A 24 -2.25 2.98 -13.44
CA GLY A 24 -2.83 3.70 -14.56
C GLY A 24 -2.63 5.21 -14.51
N GLY A 25 -2.19 5.78 -15.64
CA GLY A 25 -2.27 7.21 -15.93
C GLY A 25 -1.42 8.12 -15.05
N GLU A 26 -1.86 9.38 -14.94
CA GLU A 26 -1.20 10.44 -14.16
C GLU A 26 -1.32 10.25 -12.64
N THR A 27 -2.24 9.39 -12.21
CA THR A 27 -2.50 9.04 -10.81
C THR A 27 -1.82 7.75 -10.38
N ALA A 28 -0.90 7.20 -11.19
CA ALA A 28 -0.21 5.97 -10.86
C ALA A 28 0.51 6.09 -9.51
N LEU A 29 0.08 5.25 -8.56
CA LEU A 29 0.64 5.22 -7.20
C LEU A 29 1.99 4.51 -7.18
N PHE A 30 2.21 3.60 -8.13
CA PHE A 30 3.42 2.80 -8.24
C PHE A 30 3.80 2.60 -9.70
N ALA A 31 5.10 2.71 -9.99
CA ALA A 31 5.63 2.21 -11.24
C ALA A 31 5.43 0.68 -11.34
N LYS A 32 5.14 0.21 -12.56
CA LYS A 32 4.90 -1.22 -12.86
C LYS A 32 6.10 -2.10 -12.48
N GLU A 33 7.30 -1.54 -12.58
CA GLU A 33 8.54 -2.08 -12.03
C GLU A 33 9.10 -1.06 -11.03
N SER A 34 8.83 -1.27 -9.75
CA SER A 34 9.40 -0.43 -8.68
C SER A 34 10.34 -1.26 -7.81
N ALA A 35 11.62 -0.85 -7.78
CA ALA A 35 12.72 -1.55 -7.12
C ALA A 35 13.08 -0.99 -5.73
N GLY A 36 12.11 -0.47 -5.00
CA GLY A 36 12.31 0.10 -3.66
C GLY A 36 12.45 1.62 -3.63
N GLY A 37 13.03 2.16 -2.54
CA GLY A 37 13.22 3.61 -2.37
C GLY A 37 12.02 4.39 -1.81
N MET A 38 10.90 3.73 -1.55
CA MET A 38 9.74 4.35 -0.90
C MET A 38 10.07 4.77 0.53
N LYS A 39 9.81 6.04 0.87
CA LYS A 39 10.01 6.57 2.22
C LYS A 39 8.69 6.60 2.98
N MET A 40 8.74 6.27 4.27
CA MET A 40 7.55 6.39 5.14
C MET A 40 7.04 7.84 5.22
N ALA A 41 7.91 8.83 5.10
CA ALA A 41 7.52 10.24 5.07
C ALA A 41 6.58 10.55 3.90
N ASP A 42 6.86 10.03 2.71
CA ASP A 42 5.99 10.16 1.54
C ASP A 42 4.64 9.44 1.75
N MET A 43 4.66 8.27 2.40
CA MET A 43 3.43 7.57 2.78
C MET A 43 2.59 8.36 3.78
N TYR A 44 3.20 9.00 4.77
CA TYR A 44 2.48 9.85 5.71
C TYR A 44 1.93 11.12 5.05
N ALA A 45 2.52 11.55 3.92
CA ALA A 45 2.01 12.62 3.08
C ALA A 45 0.97 12.15 2.04
N GLY A 46 0.52 10.89 2.08
CA GLY A 46 -0.54 10.37 1.21
C GLY A 46 -0.07 9.82 -0.15
N LYS A 47 1.25 9.63 -0.34
CA LYS A 47 1.80 9.04 -1.58
C LYS A 47 1.93 7.53 -1.46
N SER A 48 1.99 6.82 -2.59
CA SER A 48 2.23 5.37 -2.65
C SER A 48 1.26 4.58 -1.76
N CYS A 49 1.76 3.74 -0.84
CA CYS A 49 0.94 2.98 0.11
C CYS A 49 0.02 3.89 0.94
N GLY A 50 0.50 5.08 1.28
CA GLY A 50 -0.21 6.07 2.08
C GLY A 50 -1.43 6.68 1.41
N HIS A 51 -1.61 6.49 0.10
CA HIS A 51 -2.80 6.96 -0.61
C HIS A 51 -4.08 6.30 -0.08
N CYS A 52 -4.00 5.00 0.23
CA CYS A 52 -5.11 4.24 0.81
C CYS A 52 -4.88 3.88 2.29
N HIS A 53 -3.63 3.70 2.71
CA HIS A 53 -3.27 3.44 4.11
C HIS A 53 -3.12 4.73 4.91
N ASP A 54 -4.05 5.67 4.76
CA ASP A 54 -4.09 6.95 5.47
C ASP A 54 -4.94 6.90 6.76
N GLY A 55 -5.65 5.80 6.99
CA GLY A 55 -6.57 5.62 8.12
C GLY A 55 -7.93 6.28 7.91
N LYS A 56 -8.20 6.83 6.71
CA LYS A 56 -9.47 7.48 6.34
C LYS A 56 -10.15 6.74 5.19
N THR A 57 -9.36 6.19 4.27
CA THR A 57 -9.86 5.41 3.14
C THR A 57 -10.56 4.17 3.65
N LYS A 58 -11.77 3.94 3.15
CA LYS A 58 -12.58 2.78 3.47
C LYS A 58 -12.67 1.89 2.24
N HIS A 59 -12.66 0.59 2.48
CA HIS A 59 -13.12 -0.38 1.51
C HIS A 59 -14.39 -1.00 2.09
N GLU A 60 -15.51 -0.78 1.39
CA GLU A 60 -16.85 -1.09 1.88
C GLU A 60 -17.09 -0.40 3.24
N ASP A 61 -17.41 -1.17 4.28
CA ASP A 61 -17.68 -0.66 5.62
C ASP A 61 -16.44 -0.60 6.53
N LYS A 62 -15.26 -1.00 6.04
CA LYS A 62 -14.04 -1.10 6.84
C LYS A 62 -13.00 -0.08 6.44
N ALA A 63 -12.51 0.67 7.42
CA ALA A 63 -11.35 1.52 7.25
C ALA A 63 -10.10 0.66 6.95
N ILE A 64 -9.37 1.04 5.91
CA ILE A 64 -8.06 0.49 5.62
C ILE A 64 -7.11 0.97 6.73
N PHE A 65 -6.27 0.07 7.24
CA PHE A 65 -5.39 0.41 8.35
C PHE A 65 -4.39 1.53 7.95
N PRO A 66 -4.05 2.45 8.88
CA PRO A 66 -3.09 3.51 8.61
C PRO A 66 -1.65 2.97 8.59
N ALA A 67 -0.83 3.48 7.67
CA ALA A 67 0.61 3.25 7.66
C ALA A 67 1.27 3.82 8.92
N LYS A 68 0.74 4.94 9.44
CA LYS A 68 1.16 5.53 10.71
C LYS A 68 0.59 4.71 11.87
N GLY A 69 1.47 4.18 12.73
CA GLY A 69 1.09 3.32 13.85
C GLY A 69 0.83 1.86 13.48
N GLY A 70 0.61 1.54 12.19
CA GLY A 70 0.43 0.18 11.68
C GLY A 70 1.72 -0.55 11.30
N CYS A 71 2.88 -0.19 11.87
CA CYS A 71 4.21 -0.61 11.39
C CYS A 71 4.34 -2.12 11.16
N MET A 72 3.85 -2.94 12.08
CA MET A 72 3.94 -4.41 12.01
C MET A 72 3.01 -5.05 10.98
N LYS A 73 2.03 -4.31 10.42
CA LYS A 73 1.14 -4.81 9.37
C LYS A 73 1.91 -5.04 8.06
N CYS A 74 2.92 -4.21 7.80
CA CYS A 74 3.77 -4.27 6.61
C CYS A 74 5.17 -4.82 6.93
N HIS A 75 5.80 -4.34 8.01
CA HIS A 75 7.16 -4.73 8.41
C HIS A 75 7.17 -6.02 9.23
N LYS A 76 6.65 -7.09 8.64
CA LYS A 76 6.65 -8.41 9.28
C LYS A 76 8.10 -8.91 9.38
N LYS A 77 8.47 -9.45 10.54
CA LYS A 77 9.68 -10.25 10.64
C LYS A 77 9.46 -11.48 9.75
N ASP A 78 10.35 -11.73 8.81
CA ASP A 78 10.32 -12.98 8.05
C ASP A 78 10.33 -14.12 9.09
N LYS A 79 9.29 -14.96 9.03
CA LYS A 79 9.28 -16.19 9.83
C LYS A 79 10.34 -17.09 9.18
N LYS A 80 11.45 -17.27 9.89
CA LYS A 80 12.43 -18.31 9.59
C LYS A 80 11.78 -19.68 9.76
#